data_AF-A0A9D8RKR8-F1
#
_entry.id   AF-A0A9D8RKR8-F1
#
_cell.length_a   1.000
_cell.length_b   1.000
_cell.length_c   1.000
_cell.angle_alpha   90.00
_cell.angle_beta   90.00
_cell.angle_gamma   90.00
#
_symmetry.space_group_name_H-M   'P 1'
#
loop_
_entity.id
_entity.type
_entity.pdbx_description
1 polymer ?
#
loop_
_entity_poly.entity_id
_entity_poly.type
_entity_poly.pdbx_seq_one_letter_code
_entity_poly.pdbx_strand_id
1 'polypeptide(L)'
;MKATIITIGDEILIGQIVDTNSVSIAKHLNRAGITVVEKLSIGDDAPKIEQTLARAHAQSEVVIITGGLGPTKDDITKHTLARIFHSSMHEDEAVAEHVRTMLEKRGIKFNELNRSQALVPDCCTVLFNRHGTAPGMWFEDEDGGVTVSLPGVPFEMEHLMEDEVMPRLKSHFSLHANVHRTMITSGLPESMLAERIEKWEDALPEGVKLAYLPAPNVVRLRLSAYDQEDGEATRARIDELFKQLYDIIPDHIVGYEDASIQALIHDLLIERGQTLAVAESCTGGEIASRFTAMAGASAYFLCGIVAYANEAKVSILGVDAADIERYGAVSEQVARQMAEGARRALGADYAIATTGIAGPSGGSAEKPVGTV
;
A
#
# COMPACT_ATOMS: atom_id res chain seq x y z
N MET A 1 2.56 22.74 -8.39
CA MET A 1 1.12 22.65 -8.73
C MET A 1 0.32 22.32 -7.50
N LYS A 2 -0.87 22.90 -7.34
CA LYS A 2 -1.77 22.62 -6.22
C LYS A 2 -3.04 21.92 -6.67
N ALA A 3 -3.56 21.05 -5.81
CA ALA A 3 -4.84 20.40 -5.99
C ALA A 3 -5.76 20.53 -4.77
N THR A 4 -7.06 20.62 -5.02
CA THR A 4 -8.10 20.48 -4.00
C THR A 4 -8.91 19.21 -4.28
N ILE A 5 -9.20 18.43 -3.24
CA ILE A 5 -10.05 17.23 -3.34
C ILE A 5 -11.39 17.52 -2.67
N ILE A 6 -12.49 17.23 -3.36
CA ILE A 6 -13.86 17.40 -2.86
C ILE A 6 -14.57 16.04 -2.91
N THR A 7 -15.00 15.55 -1.76
CA THR A 7 -15.83 14.35 -1.66
C THR A 7 -17.28 14.77 -1.39
N ILE A 8 -18.21 14.23 -2.16
CA ILE A 8 -19.63 14.54 -2.10
C ILE A 8 -20.37 13.29 -1.64
N GLY A 9 -21.12 13.40 -0.54
CA GLY A 9 -21.94 12.33 -0.01
C GLY A 9 -22.37 12.60 1.43
N ASP A 10 -23.67 12.68 1.67
CA ASP A 10 -24.21 12.84 3.04
C ASP A 10 -23.79 11.70 3.97
N GLU A 11 -23.64 10.48 3.45
CA GLU A 11 -23.18 9.30 4.18
C GLU A 11 -21.74 9.46 4.74
N ILE A 12 -20.91 10.29 4.10
CA ILE A 12 -19.58 10.66 4.58
C ILE A 12 -19.72 11.62 5.76
N LEU A 13 -20.58 12.64 5.63
CA LEU A 13 -20.77 13.67 6.66
C LEU A 13 -21.37 13.13 7.96
N ILE A 14 -22.29 12.16 7.87
CA ILE A 14 -22.88 11.51 9.04
C ILE A 14 -22.00 10.38 9.60
N GLY A 15 -20.86 10.09 8.98
CA GLY A 15 -19.92 9.06 9.42
C GLY A 15 -20.38 7.62 9.19
N GLN A 16 -21.32 7.40 8.26
CA GLN A 16 -21.76 6.06 7.88
C GLN A 16 -20.67 5.32 7.10
N ILE A 17 -19.88 6.05 6.29
CA ILE A 17 -18.71 5.51 5.60
C ILE A 17 -17.48 6.37 5.89
N VAL A 18 -16.30 5.75 5.78
CA VAL A 18 -15.02 6.44 5.85
C VAL A 18 -14.63 6.90 4.45
N ASP A 19 -14.28 8.19 4.31
CA ASP A 19 -13.73 8.73 3.06
C ASP A 19 -12.33 8.15 2.79
N THR A 20 -12.33 7.04 2.06
CA THR A 20 -11.10 6.39 1.56
C THR A 20 -10.70 6.92 0.18
N ASN A 21 -11.63 7.50 -0.58
CA ASN A 21 -11.36 8.03 -1.91
C ASN A 21 -10.38 9.21 -1.85
N SER A 22 -10.58 10.16 -0.92
CA SER A 22 -9.67 11.31 -0.81
C SER A 22 -8.26 10.91 -0.39
N VAL A 23 -8.11 9.79 0.33
CA VAL A 23 -6.80 9.22 0.66
C VAL A 23 -6.14 8.66 -0.60
N SER A 24 -6.87 7.92 -1.43
CA SER A 24 -6.32 7.33 -2.65
C SER A 24 -5.96 8.38 -3.70
N ILE A 25 -6.87 9.31 -3.97
CA ILE A 25 -6.64 10.44 -4.88
C ILE A 25 -5.41 11.23 -4.45
N ALA A 26 -5.28 11.55 -3.16
CA ALA A 26 -4.11 12.26 -2.65
C ALA A 26 -2.80 11.49 -2.87
N LYS A 27 -2.80 10.15 -2.76
CA LYS A 27 -1.61 9.34 -3.04
C LYS A 27 -1.19 9.46 -4.51
N HIS A 28 -2.14 9.36 -5.44
CA HIS A 28 -1.87 9.52 -6.88
C HIS A 28 -1.30 10.90 -7.21
N LEU A 29 -1.94 11.96 -6.72
CA LEU A 29 -1.50 13.33 -6.94
C LEU A 29 -0.10 13.60 -6.36
N ASN A 30 0.16 13.19 -5.12
CA ASN A 30 1.47 13.39 -4.48
C ASN A 30 2.57 12.61 -5.21
N ARG A 31 2.31 11.40 -5.70
CA ARG A 31 3.28 10.61 -6.49
C ARG A 31 3.66 11.32 -7.79
N ALA A 32 2.75 12.10 -8.37
CA ALA A 32 3.01 12.92 -9.54
C ALA A 32 3.54 14.33 -9.21
N GLY A 33 3.86 14.63 -7.93
CA GLY A 33 4.36 15.94 -7.52
C GLY A 33 3.30 17.04 -7.44
N ILE A 34 2.01 16.69 -7.45
CA ILE A 34 0.91 17.63 -7.25
C ILE A 34 0.62 17.74 -5.75
N THR A 35 0.77 18.95 -5.20
CA THR A 35 0.54 19.22 -3.78
C THR A 35 -0.95 19.36 -3.50
N VAL A 36 -1.52 18.43 -2.74
CA VAL A 36 -2.90 18.58 -2.26
C VAL A 36 -2.93 19.62 -1.12
N VAL A 37 -3.58 20.76 -1.35
CA VAL A 37 -3.64 21.86 -0.37
C VAL A 37 -4.87 21.84 0.52
N GLU A 38 -5.95 21.21 0.06
CA GLU A 38 -7.19 21.09 0.82
C GLU A 38 -7.94 19.81 0.43
N LYS A 39 -8.59 19.20 1.43
CA LYS A 39 -9.56 18.11 1.24
C LYS A 39 -10.85 18.49 1.95
N LEU A 40 -11.97 18.36 1.28
CA LEU A 40 -13.29 18.76 1.77
C LEU A 40 -14.28 17.64 1.55
N SER A 41 -15.10 17.36 2.55
CA SER A 41 -16.31 16.55 2.39
C SER A 41 -17.51 17.46 2.51
N ILE A 42 -18.44 17.36 1.57
CA ILE A 42 -19.68 18.13 1.52
C ILE A 42 -20.87 17.21 1.23
N GLY A 43 -22.07 17.66 1.55
CA GLY A 43 -23.30 16.93 1.27
C GLY A 43 -23.78 17.17 -0.16
N ASP A 44 -24.81 16.43 -0.56
CA ASP A 44 -25.45 16.47 -1.87
C ASP A 44 -26.35 17.72 -2.03
N ASP A 45 -25.74 18.91 -1.99
CA ASP A 45 -26.43 20.20 -2.11
C ASP A 45 -25.79 21.06 -3.21
N ALA A 46 -26.57 21.44 -4.24
CA ALA A 46 -26.04 22.14 -5.41
C ALA A 46 -25.41 23.51 -5.07
N PRO A 47 -26.04 24.41 -4.28
CA PRO A 47 -25.38 25.64 -3.81
C PRO A 47 -24.07 25.38 -3.07
N LYS A 48 -24.00 24.32 -2.26
CA LYS A 48 -22.78 23.95 -1.54
C LYS A 48 -21.68 23.49 -2.49
N ILE A 49 -22.01 22.66 -3.47
CA ILE A 49 -21.08 22.22 -4.52
C ILE A 49 -20.52 23.42 -5.26
N GLU A 50 -21.38 24.35 -5.69
CA GLU A 50 -20.96 25.58 -6.40
C GLU A 50 -20.00 26.44 -5.58
N GLN A 51 -20.37 26.76 -4.34
CA GLN A 51 -19.54 27.57 -3.46
C GLN A 51 -18.18 26.91 -3.21
N THR A 52 -18.19 25.60 -2.99
CA THR A 52 -16.98 24.83 -2.68
C THR A 52 -16.07 24.74 -3.90
N LEU A 53 -16.64 24.51 -5.09
CA LEU A 53 -15.88 24.44 -6.34
C LEU A 53 -15.28 25.80 -6.72
N ALA A 54 -16.05 26.89 -6.61
CA ALA A 54 -15.54 28.24 -6.85
C ALA A 54 -14.36 28.60 -5.93
N ARG A 55 -14.43 28.20 -4.65
CA ARG A 55 -13.32 28.36 -3.70
C ARG A 55 -12.11 27.50 -4.07
N ALA A 56 -12.34 26.27 -4.52
CA ALA A 56 -11.29 25.35 -4.95
C ALA A 56 -10.54 25.87 -6.18
N HIS A 57 -11.26 26.35 -7.20
CA HIS A 57 -10.67 26.96 -8.41
C HIS A 57 -9.81 28.19 -8.08
N ALA A 58 -10.21 28.99 -7.09
CA ALA A 58 -9.44 30.17 -6.70
C ALA A 58 -8.07 29.86 -6.07
N GLN A 59 -7.81 28.62 -5.64
CA GLN A 59 -6.59 28.25 -4.91
C GLN A 59 -5.84 27.04 -5.48
N SER A 60 -6.36 26.40 -6.52
CA SER A 60 -5.80 25.16 -7.09
C SER A 60 -6.02 25.10 -8.59
N GLU A 61 -4.96 24.71 -9.30
CA GLU A 61 -4.99 24.44 -10.74
C GLU A 61 -5.71 23.14 -11.07
N VAL A 62 -5.83 22.22 -10.10
CA VAL A 62 -6.53 20.94 -10.26
C VAL A 62 -7.57 20.77 -9.14
N VAL A 63 -8.81 20.45 -9.51
CA VAL A 63 -9.86 20.08 -8.56
C VAL A 63 -10.38 18.69 -8.89
N ILE A 64 -10.25 17.75 -7.94
CA ILE A 64 -10.79 16.39 -8.10
C ILE A 64 -12.03 16.25 -7.21
N ILE A 65 -13.16 15.93 -7.82
CA ILE A 65 -14.46 15.70 -7.19
C ILE A 65 -14.77 14.21 -7.28
N THR A 66 -15.28 13.60 -6.21
CA THR A 66 -15.78 12.21 -6.23
C THR A 66 -17.12 12.10 -5.49
N GLY A 67 -18.08 11.42 -6.11
CA GLY A 67 -19.44 11.24 -5.57
C GLY A 67 -20.55 11.97 -6.34
N GLY A 68 -21.79 11.49 -6.19
CA GLY A 68 -22.99 12.09 -6.80
C GLY A 68 -23.11 11.94 -8.34
N LEU A 69 -22.50 10.91 -8.92
CA LEU A 69 -22.56 10.60 -10.37
C LEU A 69 -23.48 9.44 -10.75
N GLY A 70 -24.16 8.85 -9.76
CA GLY A 70 -25.09 7.75 -9.98
C GLY A 70 -26.37 8.17 -10.73
N PRO A 71 -27.30 7.21 -10.85
CA PRO A 71 -28.56 7.40 -11.54
C PRO A 71 -29.68 7.93 -10.64
N THR A 72 -29.44 8.16 -9.34
CA THR A 72 -30.51 8.49 -8.38
C THR A 72 -30.83 9.99 -8.38
N LYS A 73 -31.87 10.38 -7.65
CA LYS A 73 -32.27 11.80 -7.55
C LYS A 73 -31.28 12.64 -6.74
N ASP A 74 -30.55 11.98 -5.84
CA ASP A 74 -29.57 12.62 -4.97
C ASP A 74 -28.23 12.82 -5.71
N ASP A 75 -28.03 12.15 -6.86
CA ASP A 75 -26.87 12.31 -7.74
C ASP A 75 -26.96 13.59 -8.60
N ILE A 76 -26.74 14.73 -7.96
CA ILE A 76 -26.88 16.07 -8.55
C ILE A 76 -25.56 16.63 -9.10
N THR A 77 -24.42 15.97 -8.87
CA THR A 77 -23.09 16.51 -9.19
C THR A 77 -22.94 16.84 -10.67
N LYS A 78 -23.30 15.91 -11.58
CA LYS A 78 -23.18 16.13 -13.03
C LYS A 78 -23.98 17.33 -13.54
N HIS A 79 -25.20 17.51 -13.02
CA HIS A 79 -26.06 18.61 -13.41
C HIS A 79 -25.58 19.95 -12.85
N THR A 80 -25.04 19.92 -11.64
CA THR A 80 -24.45 21.10 -11.00
C THR A 80 -23.20 21.54 -11.75
N LEU A 81 -22.32 20.59 -12.14
CA LEU A 81 -21.14 20.88 -12.95
C LEU A 81 -21.53 21.45 -14.33
N ALA A 82 -22.54 20.90 -15.00
CA ALA A 82 -23.04 21.44 -16.26
C ALA A 82 -23.43 22.93 -16.12
N ARG A 83 -24.10 23.29 -15.02
CA ARG A 83 -24.48 24.67 -14.72
C ARG A 83 -23.27 25.58 -14.48
N ILE A 84 -22.28 25.10 -13.71
CA ILE A 84 -21.05 25.83 -13.39
C ILE A 84 -20.23 26.11 -14.65
N PHE A 85 -20.07 25.11 -15.51
CA PHE A 85 -19.35 25.23 -16.79
C PHE A 85 -20.21 25.78 -17.93
N HIS A 86 -21.41 26.29 -17.63
CA HIS A 86 -22.33 26.89 -18.60
C HIS A 86 -22.62 26.01 -19.83
N SER A 87 -22.72 24.70 -19.61
CA SER A 87 -22.85 23.68 -20.65
C SER A 87 -24.24 23.07 -20.69
N SER A 88 -24.72 22.80 -21.91
CA SER A 88 -25.80 21.84 -22.14
C SER A 88 -25.31 20.41 -21.89
N MET A 89 -26.25 19.46 -21.94
CA MET A 89 -25.99 18.04 -21.77
C MET A 89 -26.33 17.28 -23.06
N HIS A 90 -25.52 16.29 -23.40
CA HIS A 90 -25.82 15.31 -24.43
C HIS A 90 -25.71 13.89 -23.88
N GLU A 91 -26.26 12.94 -24.63
CA GLU A 91 -26.07 11.52 -24.34
C GLU A 91 -24.85 11.00 -25.09
N ASP A 92 -23.88 10.48 -24.35
CA ASP A 92 -22.73 9.80 -24.92
C ASP A 92 -23.12 8.38 -25.34
N GLU A 93 -23.09 8.11 -26.64
CA GLU A 93 -23.53 6.83 -27.21
C GLU A 93 -22.67 5.64 -26.73
N ALA A 94 -21.36 5.85 -26.52
CA ALA A 94 -20.45 4.79 -26.09
C ALA A 94 -20.71 4.41 -24.63
N VAL A 95 -20.94 5.40 -23.76
CA VAL A 95 -21.35 5.16 -22.36
C VAL A 95 -22.73 4.49 -22.32
N ALA A 96 -23.69 4.96 -23.13
CA ALA A 96 -25.03 4.37 -23.18
C ALA A 96 -25.00 2.89 -23.58
N GLU A 97 -24.20 2.53 -24.59
CA GLU A 97 -23.98 1.14 -25.00
C GLU A 97 -23.30 0.30 -23.92
N HIS A 98 -22.30 0.88 -23.25
CA HIS A 98 -21.59 0.20 -22.17
C HIS A 98 -22.50 -0.14 -20.99
N VAL A 99 -23.27 0.85 -20.52
CA VAL A 99 -24.26 0.68 -19.45
C VAL A 99 -25.29 -0.36 -19.84
N ARG A 100 -25.82 -0.29 -21.08
CA ARG A 100 -26.78 -1.27 -21.58
C ARG A 100 -26.20 -2.68 -21.54
N THR A 101 -25.00 -2.88 -22.09
CA THR A 101 -24.30 -4.17 -22.10
C THR A 101 -24.08 -4.71 -20.68
N MET A 102 -23.69 -3.87 -19.72
CA MET A 102 -23.49 -4.28 -18.33
C MET A 102 -24.78 -4.71 -17.64
N LEU A 103 -25.87 -3.99 -17.87
CA LEU A 103 -27.17 -4.30 -17.27
C LEU A 103 -27.81 -5.53 -17.89
N GLU A 104 -27.73 -5.70 -19.21
CA GLU A 104 -28.24 -6.87 -19.92
C GLU A 104 -27.54 -8.15 -19.46
N LYS A 105 -26.21 -8.11 -19.26
CA LYS A 105 -25.46 -9.24 -18.68
C LYS A 105 -25.94 -9.64 -17.28
N ARG A 106 -26.56 -8.72 -16.54
CA ARG A 106 -27.14 -8.95 -15.21
C ARG A 106 -28.65 -9.23 -15.24
N GLY A 107 -29.25 -9.33 -16.43
CA GLY A 107 -30.69 -9.52 -16.61
C GLY A 107 -31.53 -8.29 -16.21
N ILE A 108 -30.92 -7.11 -16.11
CA ILE A 108 -31.57 -5.86 -15.74
C ILE A 108 -31.99 -5.14 -17.02
N LYS A 109 -33.28 -4.78 -17.11
CA LYS A 109 -33.81 -4.02 -18.25
C LYS A 109 -33.27 -2.58 -18.22
N PHE A 110 -32.64 -2.17 -19.31
CA PHE A 110 -32.22 -0.77 -19.53
C PHE A 110 -33.44 0.16 -19.56
N ASN A 111 -33.47 1.16 -18.68
CA ASN A 111 -34.55 2.14 -18.54
C ASN A 111 -33.99 3.57 -18.59
N GLU A 112 -34.88 4.57 -18.50
CA GLU A 112 -34.50 5.99 -18.54
C GLU A 112 -33.56 6.41 -17.39
N LEU A 113 -33.71 5.82 -16.21
CA LEU A 113 -32.86 6.09 -15.05
C LEU A 113 -31.41 5.68 -15.35
N ASN A 114 -31.21 4.50 -15.93
CA ASN A 114 -29.89 4.03 -16.35
C ASN A 114 -29.36 4.78 -17.57
N ARG A 115 -30.25 5.16 -18.49
CA ARG A 115 -29.89 6.01 -19.64
C ARG A 115 -29.33 7.36 -19.20
N SER A 116 -29.85 7.92 -18.10
CA SER A 116 -29.35 9.18 -17.54
C SER A 116 -27.88 9.13 -17.09
N GLN A 117 -27.29 7.94 -16.91
CA GLN A 117 -25.87 7.79 -16.58
C GLN A 117 -24.96 8.10 -17.77
N ALA A 118 -25.48 8.02 -18.99
CA ALA A 118 -24.78 8.43 -20.21
C ALA A 118 -25.00 9.90 -20.55
N LEU A 119 -25.81 10.63 -19.77
CA LEU A 119 -26.04 12.06 -19.96
C LEU A 119 -24.90 12.84 -19.31
N VAL A 120 -24.07 13.50 -20.12
CA VAL A 120 -22.86 14.23 -19.72
C VAL A 120 -22.86 15.66 -20.28
N PRO A 121 -22.15 16.61 -19.66
CA PRO A 121 -22.02 17.96 -20.21
C PRO A 121 -21.26 17.97 -21.55
N ASP A 122 -21.71 18.80 -22.49
CA ASP A 122 -21.08 18.96 -23.81
C ASP A 122 -19.63 19.47 -23.75
N CYS A 123 -19.31 20.28 -22.74
CA CYS A 123 -17.97 20.83 -22.58
C CYS A 123 -16.98 19.87 -21.93
N CYS A 124 -17.41 18.68 -21.48
CA CYS A 124 -16.53 17.74 -20.79
C CYS A 124 -15.91 16.73 -21.76
N THR A 125 -14.69 16.32 -21.45
CA THR A 125 -14.14 15.08 -21.98
C THR A 125 -14.62 13.92 -21.11
N VAL A 126 -15.34 12.98 -21.71
CA VAL A 126 -15.83 11.78 -21.01
C VAL A 126 -14.66 10.85 -20.68
N LEU A 127 -14.54 10.47 -19.42
CA LEU A 127 -13.58 9.46 -18.95
C LEU A 127 -14.30 8.13 -18.84
N PHE A 128 -14.02 7.23 -19.77
CA PHE A 128 -14.80 6.00 -19.93
C PHE A 128 -14.56 5.03 -18.77
N ASN A 129 -15.59 4.80 -17.95
CA ASN A 129 -15.52 3.89 -16.81
C ASN A 129 -15.74 2.44 -17.27
N ARG A 130 -14.64 1.67 -17.39
CA ARG A 130 -14.69 0.25 -17.78
C ARG A 130 -15.25 -0.67 -16.68
N HIS A 131 -15.28 -0.18 -15.45
CA HIS A 131 -15.57 -0.97 -14.25
C HIS A 131 -16.93 -0.66 -13.64
N GLY A 132 -17.67 0.31 -14.18
CA GLY A 132 -18.98 0.69 -13.70
C GLY A 132 -19.73 1.62 -14.62
N THR A 133 -20.94 1.97 -14.21
CA THR A 133 -21.94 2.58 -15.10
C THR A 133 -21.84 4.10 -15.23
N ALA A 134 -21.22 4.78 -14.26
CA ALA A 134 -21.09 6.23 -14.25
C ALA A 134 -19.71 6.62 -14.82
N PRO A 135 -19.63 7.35 -15.95
CA PRO A 135 -18.35 7.80 -16.47
C PRO A 135 -17.75 8.87 -15.55
N GLY A 136 -16.42 9.00 -15.58
CA GLY A 136 -15.79 10.22 -15.09
C GLY A 136 -15.96 11.36 -16.11
N MET A 137 -15.74 12.59 -15.68
CA MET A 137 -15.83 13.77 -16.55
C MET A 137 -14.67 14.70 -16.27
N TRP A 138 -14.00 15.15 -17.33
CA TRP A 138 -12.89 16.09 -17.29
C TRP A 138 -13.30 17.42 -17.91
N PHE A 139 -13.10 18.51 -17.17
CA PHE A 139 -13.42 19.86 -17.58
C PHE A 139 -12.17 20.72 -17.52
N GLU A 140 -12.04 21.62 -18.49
CA GLU A 140 -10.99 22.62 -18.54
C GLU A 140 -11.64 24.00 -18.51
N ASP A 141 -11.08 24.90 -17.70
CA ASP A 141 -11.44 26.32 -17.75
C ASP A 141 -10.57 27.08 -18.76
N GLU A 142 -10.92 28.34 -19.02
CA GLU A 142 -10.22 29.19 -19.99
C GLU A 142 -8.77 29.50 -19.59
N ASP A 143 -8.44 29.40 -18.30
CA ASP A 143 -7.11 29.65 -17.74
C ASP A 143 -6.24 28.37 -17.70
N GLY A 144 -6.76 27.25 -18.19
CA GLY A 144 -6.08 25.94 -18.25
C GLY A 144 -6.18 25.13 -16.95
N GLY A 145 -6.97 25.58 -15.98
CA GLY A 145 -7.32 24.83 -14.79
C GLY A 145 -8.21 23.62 -15.11
N VAL A 146 -8.04 22.56 -14.33
CA VAL A 146 -8.68 21.27 -14.57
C VAL A 146 -9.62 20.91 -13.44
N THR A 147 -10.85 20.50 -13.77
CA THR A 147 -11.78 19.87 -12.84
C THR A 147 -12.12 18.47 -13.31
N VAL A 148 -11.96 17.48 -12.43
CA VAL A 148 -12.31 16.10 -12.73
C VAL A 148 -13.40 15.66 -11.78
N SER A 149 -14.47 15.07 -12.31
CA SER A 149 -15.52 14.43 -11.52
C SER A 149 -15.46 12.92 -11.70
N LEU A 150 -15.40 12.20 -10.59
CA LEU A 150 -15.23 10.75 -10.53
C LEU A 150 -16.39 10.08 -9.79
N PRO A 151 -16.69 8.80 -10.07
CA PRO A 151 -17.64 8.02 -9.30
C PRO A 151 -17.29 7.98 -7.81
N GLY A 152 -18.30 7.81 -6.96
CA GLY A 152 -18.10 7.65 -5.51
C GLY A 152 -17.62 6.24 -5.11
N VAL A 153 -17.84 5.24 -5.98
CA VAL A 153 -17.45 3.85 -5.72
C VAL A 153 -15.92 3.72 -5.75
N PRO A 154 -15.26 3.28 -4.66
CA PRO A 154 -13.80 3.39 -4.55
C PRO A 154 -13.01 2.69 -5.65
N PHE A 155 -13.41 1.48 -6.04
CA PHE A 155 -12.68 0.76 -7.08
C PHE A 155 -12.88 1.41 -8.46
N GLU A 156 -14.07 1.93 -8.79
CA GLU A 156 -14.30 2.62 -10.07
C GLU A 156 -13.47 3.90 -10.15
N MET A 157 -13.45 4.67 -9.06
CA MET A 157 -12.65 5.89 -8.91
C MET A 157 -11.15 5.60 -9.06
N GLU A 158 -10.65 4.54 -8.42
CA GLU A 158 -9.24 4.16 -8.49
C GLU A 158 -8.79 3.86 -9.93
N HIS A 159 -9.56 3.04 -10.67
CA HIS A 159 -9.22 2.70 -12.05
C HIS A 159 -9.27 3.94 -12.97
N LEU A 160 -10.26 4.83 -12.79
CA LEU A 160 -10.30 6.08 -13.56
C LEU A 160 -9.13 7.01 -13.21
N MET A 161 -8.71 7.07 -11.94
CA MET A 161 -7.52 7.82 -11.55
C MET A 161 -6.29 7.31 -12.30
N GLU A 162 -6.05 6.00 -12.29
CA GLU A 162 -4.89 5.36 -12.90
C GLU A 162 -4.90 5.43 -14.44
N ASP A 163 -6.03 5.06 -15.06
CA ASP A 163 -6.10 4.83 -16.51
C ASP A 163 -6.37 6.12 -17.30
N GLU A 164 -7.08 7.09 -16.72
CA GLU A 164 -7.56 8.28 -17.43
C GLU A 164 -7.02 9.58 -16.84
N VAL A 165 -7.17 9.81 -15.53
CA VAL A 165 -6.87 11.12 -14.92
C VAL A 165 -5.38 11.39 -14.87
N MET A 166 -4.59 10.47 -14.30
CA MET A 166 -3.15 10.69 -14.11
C MET A 166 -2.38 10.82 -15.44
N PRO A 167 -2.62 9.97 -16.46
CA PRO A 167 -2.00 10.15 -17.78
C PRO A 167 -2.32 11.53 -18.40
N ARG A 168 -3.57 11.99 -18.29
CA ARG A 168 -4.00 13.29 -18.80
C ARG A 168 -3.36 14.44 -18.05
N LEU A 169 -3.34 14.41 -16.71
CA LEU A 169 -2.67 15.44 -15.89
C LEU A 169 -1.18 15.56 -16.23
N LYS A 170 -0.48 14.43 -16.42
CA LYS A 170 0.93 14.42 -16.83
C LYS A 170 1.14 15.00 -18.24
N SER A 171 0.17 14.84 -19.14
CA SER A 171 0.25 15.41 -20.49
C SER A 171 -0.13 16.89 -20.54
N HIS A 172 -1.07 17.32 -19.69
CA HIS A 172 -1.62 18.67 -19.66
C HIS A 172 -0.72 19.64 -18.91
N PHE A 173 -0.03 19.15 -17.86
CA PHE A 173 0.82 19.97 -17.01
C PHE A 173 2.26 19.45 -17.00
N SER A 174 3.22 20.36 -16.92
CA SER A 174 4.62 20.04 -16.62
C SER A 174 4.78 19.69 -15.13
N LEU A 175 4.45 18.45 -14.79
CA LEU A 175 4.55 17.92 -13.44
C LEU A 175 5.97 17.50 -13.13
N HIS A 176 6.47 17.89 -11.95
CA HIS A 176 7.76 17.45 -11.45
C HIS A 176 7.56 16.68 -10.16
N ALA A 177 7.97 15.42 -10.14
CA ALA A 177 7.79 14.51 -9.02
C ALA A 177 9.00 14.48 -8.09
N ASN A 178 8.74 14.27 -6.79
CA ASN A 178 9.77 13.84 -5.84
C ASN A 178 9.69 12.33 -5.72
N VAL A 179 10.70 11.64 -6.24
CA VAL A 179 10.77 10.18 -6.28
C VAL A 179 11.58 9.69 -5.09
N HIS A 180 10.97 8.79 -4.33
CA HIS A 180 11.63 8.10 -3.23
C HIS A 180 11.54 6.59 -3.44
N ARG A 181 12.62 5.88 -3.15
CA ARG A 181 12.66 4.43 -3.16
C ARG A 181 13.48 3.94 -1.99
N THR A 182 12.97 2.94 -1.27
CA THR A 182 13.63 2.43 -0.08
C THR A 182 14.02 0.96 -0.26
N MET A 183 15.30 0.64 -0.09
CA MET A 183 15.79 -0.73 0.10
C MET A 183 15.92 -1.03 1.60
N ILE A 184 15.54 -2.25 1.99
CA ILE A 184 15.61 -2.73 3.36
C ILE A 184 16.81 -3.67 3.48
N THR A 185 17.70 -3.40 4.43
CA THR A 185 18.85 -4.25 4.70
C THR A 185 18.84 -4.78 6.13
N SER A 186 19.48 -5.93 6.36
CA SER A 186 19.64 -6.53 7.69
C SER A 186 21.01 -7.21 7.84
N GLY A 187 21.41 -7.47 9.09
CA GLY A 187 22.65 -8.17 9.43
C GLY A 187 23.90 -7.30 9.53
N LEU A 188 23.86 -6.03 9.12
CA LEU A 188 24.95 -5.07 9.32
C LEU A 188 24.47 -3.85 10.12
N PRO A 189 25.25 -3.39 11.11
CA PRO A 189 25.10 -2.05 11.68
C PRO A 189 25.29 -0.96 10.62
N GLU A 190 24.67 0.20 10.85
CA GLU A 190 24.69 1.34 9.92
C GLU A 190 26.10 1.75 9.50
N SER A 191 27.04 1.89 10.44
CA SER A 191 28.42 2.29 10.15
C SER A 191 29.16 1.28 9.26
N MET A 192 28.95 -0.01 9.48
CA MET A 192 29.56 -1.07 8.67
C MET A 192 28.93 -1.16 7.28
N LEU A 193 27.62 -0.90 7.18
CA LEU A 193 26.93 -0.84 5.90
C LEU A 193 27.45 0.33 5.07
N ALA A 194 27.58 1.52 5.68
CA ALA A 194 28.11 2.72 5.03
C ALA A 194 29.53 2.52 4.51
N GLU A 195 30.44 1.96 5.34
CA GLU A 195 31.80 1.63 4.90
C GLU A 195 31.81 0.65 3.72
N ARG A 196 30.90 -0.33 3.71
CA ARG A 196 30.85 -1.36 2.67
C ARG A 196 30.30 -0.85 1.34
N ILE A 197 29.42 0.14 1.35
CA ILE A 197 28.81 0.72 0.15
C ILE A 197 29.40 2.09 -0.23
N GLU A 198 30.40 2.59 0.48
CA GLU A 198 31.02 3.93 0.31
C GLU A 198 31.32 4.25 -1.17
N LYS A 199 32.02 3.35 -1.87
CA LYS A 199 32.37 3.56 -3.29
C LYS A 199 31.15 3.65 -4.21
N TRP A 200 30.07 2.94 -3.88
CA TRP A 200 28.81 3.01 -4.63
C TRP A 200 28.06 4.30 -4.29
N GLU A 201 28.06 4.71 -3.01
CA GLU A 201 27.47 5.96 -2.55
C GLU A 201 28.15 7.18 -3.19
N ASP A 202 29.49 7.21 -3.22
CA ASP A 202 30.28 8.25 -3.87
C ASP A 202 30.05 8.33 -5.39
N ALA A 203 29.62 7.22 -6.01
CA ALA A 203 29.35 7.13 -7.43
C ALA A 203 27.89 7.45 -7.80
N LEU A 204 27.04 7.83 -6.83
CA LEU A 204 25.65 8.19 -7.10
C LEU A 204 25.59 9.41 -8.03
N PRO A 205 24.67 9.41 -9.02
CA PRO A 205 24.56 10.52 -9.95
C PRO A 205 24.06 11.79 -9.27
N GLU A 206 24.44 12.94 -9.84
CA GLU A 206 23.92 14.24 -9.42
C GLU A 206 22.38 14.25 -9.45
N GLY A 207 21.77 14.80 -8.40
CA GLY A 207 20.31 14.84 -8.21
C GLY A 207 19.72 13.65 -7.44
N VAL A 208 20.47 12.58 -7.19
CA VAL A 208 20.05 11.46 -6.34
C VAL A 208 20.78 11.53 -5.00
N LYS A 209 20.02 11.46 -3.89
CA LYS A 209 20.56 11.49 -2.52
C LYS A 209 20.23 10.21 -1.78
N LEU A 210 21.24 9.63 -1.13
CA LEU A 210 21.08 8.54 -0.18
C LEU A 210 20.78 9.08 1.23
N ALA A 211 19.91 8.38 1.95
CA ALA A 211 19.71 8.56 3.37
C ALA A 211 19.64 7.19 4.06
N TYR A 212 20.34 7.07 5.18
CA TYR A 212 20.24 5.94 6.11
C TYR A 212 19.12 6.21 7.11
N LEU A 213 18.16 5.30 7.21
CA LEU A 213 17.04 5.39 8.15
C LEU A 213 17.08 4.13 9.04
N PRO A 214 17.79 4.18 10.18
CA PRO A 214 17.91 3.03 11.08
C PRO A 214 16.57 2.71 11.74
N ALA A 215 16.28 1.42 11.88
CA ALA A 215 15.15 0.91 12.63
C ALA A 215 15.58 -0.35 13.41
N PRO A 216 14.79 -0.85 14.37
CA PRO A 216 15.13 -2.09 15.07
C PRO A 216 15.38 -3.25 14.08
N ASN A 217 16.57 -3.85 14.16
CA ASN A 217 17.03 -5.00 13.37
C ASN A 217 17.20 -4.80 11.85
N VAL A 218 16.99 -3.58 11.34
CA VAL A 218 17.16 -3.27 9.91
C VAL A 218 17.72 -1.86 9.72
N VAL A 219 18.45 -1.66 8.63
CA VAL A 219 18.81 -0.33 8.14
C VAL A 219 18.07 -0.12 6.83
N ARG A 220 17.37 1.01 6.68
CA ARG A 220 16.66 1.32 5.43
C ARG A 220 17.48 2.34 4.65
N LEU A 221 17.86 1.97 3.43
CA LEU A 221 18.56 2.83 2.49
C LEU A 221 17.53 3.49 1.58
N ARG A 222 17.38 4.81 1.67
CA ARG A 222 16.43 5.56 0.83
C ARG A 222 17.17 6.42 -0.18
N LEU A 223 16.93 6.15 -1.46
CA LEU A 223 17.33 7.04 -2.54
C LEU A 223 16.19 8.02 -2.84
N SER A 224 16.53 9.29 -2.97
CA SER A 224 15.59 10.38 -3.24
C SER A 224 16.08 11.22 -4.40
N ALA A 225 15.20 11.46 -5.37
CA ALA A 225 15.40 12.41 -6.47
C ALA A 225 14.26 13.42 -6.45
N TYR A 226 14.59 14.71 -6.43
CA TYR A 226 13.62 15.78 -6.31
C TYR A 226 13.42 16.48 -7.64
N ASP A 227 12.24 17.03 -7.86
CA ASP A 227 11.95 17.88 -9.02
C ASP A 227 12.20 17.17 -10.37
N GLN A 228 11.61 15.99 -10.55
CA GLN A 228 11.85 15.12 -11.69
C GLN A 228 10.70 15.21 -12.70
N GLU A 229 10.99 15.65 -13.94
CA GLU A 229 10.01 15.71 -15.03
C GLU A 229 9.35 14.35 -15.29
N ASP A 230 10.15 13.27 -15.28
CA ASP A 230 9.65 11.90 -15.44
C ASP A 230 9.92 11.08 -14.18
N GLY A 231 8.94 11.10 -13.26
CA GLY A 231 9.02 10.35 -12.01
C GLY A 231 9.13 8.83 -12.20
N GLU A 232 8.56 8.26 -13.27
CA GLU A 232 8.59 6.82 -13.53
C GLU A 232 9.94 6.38 -14.09
N ALA A 233 10.47 7.11 -15.06
CA ALA A 233 11.83 6.87 -15.56
C ALA A 233 12.87 7.08 -14.46
N THR A 234 12.71 8.10 -13.61
CA THR A 234 13.60 8.30 -12.46
C THR A 234 13.47 7.17 -11.44
N ARG A 235 12.27 6.65 -11.19
CA ARG A 235 12.10 5.46 -10.33
C ARG A 235 12.82 4.24 -10.89
N ALA A 236 12.66 3.96 -12.19
CA ALA A 236 13.37 2.87 -12.84
C ALA A 236 14.89 3.01 -12.77
N ARG A 237 15.41 4.24 -12.93
CA ARG A 237 16.83 4.55 -12.75
C ARG A 237 17.30 4.30 -11.31
N ILE A 238 16.51 4.70 -10.32
CA ILE A 238 16.81 4.43 -8.90
C ILE A 238 16.80 2.92 -8.62
N ASP A 239 15.87 2.16 -9.20
CA ASP A 239 15.83 0.70 -9.08
C ASP A 239 17.11 0.06 -9.68
N GLU A 240 17.62 0.57 -10.81
CA GLU A 240 18.91 0.13 -11.35
C GLU A 240 20.11 0.47 -10.47
N LEU A 241 20.12 1.64 -9.80
CA LEU A 241 21.15 1.96 -8.82
C LEU A 241 21.13 0.96 -7.65
N PHE A 242 19.95 0.63 -7.15
CA PHE A 242 19.80 -0.36 -6.08
C PHE A 242 20.19 -1.78 -6.52
N LYS A 243 19.94 -2.17 -7.77
CA LYS A 243 20.35 -3.49 -8.27
C LYS A 243 21.85 -3.73 -8.14
N GLN A 244 22.67 -2.69 -8.28
CA GLN A 244 24.12 -2.77 -8.10
C GLN A 244 24.51 -3.20 -6.68
N LEU A 245 23.68 -2.91 -5.67
CA LEU A 245 23.96 -3.33 -4.29
C LEU A 245 23.88 -4.85 -4.11
N TYR A 246 23.18 -5.58 -4.99
CA TYR A 246 23.18 -7.05 -4.93
C TYR A 246 24.57 -7.64 -5.17
N ASP A 247 25.46 -6.95 -5.88
CA ASP A 247 26.84 -7.40 -6.09
C ASP A 247 27.77 -7.04 -4.91
N ILE A 248 27.37 -6.09 -4.06
CA ILE A 248 28.20 -5.54 -2.97
C ILE A 248 27.81 -6.16 -1.61
N ILE A 249 26.50 -6.29 -1.38
CA ILE A 249 25.90 -6.74 -0.11
C ILE A 249 24.78 -7.79 -0.32
N PRO A 250 25.00 -8.86 -1.13
CA PRO A 250 23.95 -9.81 -1.52
C PRO A 250 23.17 -10.39 -0.33
N ASP A 251 23.89 -10.77 0.73
CA ASP A 251 23.31 -11.46 1.89
C ASP A 251 22.61 -10.53 2.89
N HIS A 252 22.65 -9.22 2.64
CA HIS A 252 22.11 -8.22 3.55
C HIS A 252 20.84 -7.56 3.04
N ILE A 253 20.41 -7.84 1.81
CA ILE A 253 19.21 -7.23 1.20
C ILE A 253 17.98 -8.07 1.55
N VAL A 254 17.00 -7.44 2.20
CA VAL A 254 15.70 -8.05 2.52
C VAL A 254 14.68 -7.80 1.41
N GLY A 255 14.72 -6.61 0.79
CA GLY A 255 13.81 -6.22 -0.28
C GLY A 255 13.56 -4.72 -0.33
N TYR A 256 12.38 -4.29 -0.79
CA TYR A 256 12.03 -2.89 -0.95
C TYR A 256 10.79 -2.49 -0.15
N GLU A 257 10.72 -1.20 0.22
CA GLU A 257 9.61 -0.54 0.91
C GLU A 257 9.16 -1.21 2.22
N ASP A 258 8.17 -2.10 2.13
CA ASP A 258 7.54 -2.80 3.25
C ASP A 258 7.99 -4.27 3.32
N ALA A 259 9.01 -4.65 2.54
CA ALA A 259 9.61 -5.97 2.58
C ALA A 259 10.08 -6.31 3.99
N SER A 260 9.81 -7.56 4.38
CA SER A 260 10.18 -8.11 5.66
C SER A 260 10.85 -9.47 5.48
N ILE A 261 11.67 -9.86 6.44
CA ILE A 261 12.33 -11.18 6.43
C ILE A 261 11.28 -12.30 6.42
N GLN A 262 10.15 -12.09 7.11
CA GLN A 262 9.04 -13.04 7.15
C GLN A 262 8.40 -13.21 5.78
N ALA A 263 8.17 -12.12 5.04
CA ALA A 263 7.63 -12.17 3.68
C ALA A 263 8.61 -12.86 2.71
N LEU A 264 9.91 -12.61 2.83
CA LEU A 264 10.92 -13.29 2.01
C LEU A 264 10.94 -14.81 2.26
N ILE A 265 10.84 -15.24 3.53
CA ILE A 265 10.75 -16.66 3.88
C ILE A 265 9.43 -17.26 3.38
N HIS A 266 8.32 -16.53 3.48
CA HIS A 266 7.01 -16.94 2.97
C HIS A 266 7.07 -17.27 1.47
N ASP A 267 7.58 -16.33 0.66
CA ASP A 267 7.69 -16.50 -0.78
C ASP A 267 8.61 -17.68 -1.15
N LEU A 268 9.77 -17.78 -0.50
CA LEU A 268 10.74 -18.86 -0.74
C LEU A 268 10.17 -20.25 -0.42
N LEU A 269 9.42 -20.39 0.67
CA LEU A 269 8.83 -21.67 1.05
C LEU A 269 7.71 -22.08 0.10
N ILE A 270 6.87 -21.14 -0.32
CA ILE A 270 5.83 -21.39 -1.34
C ILE A 270 6.47 -21.80 -2.66
N GLU A 271 7.44 -21.03 -3.15
CA GLU A 271 8.11 -21.30 -4.43
C GLU A 271 8.76 -22.69 -4.45
N ARG A 272 9.36 -23.10 -3.32
CA ARG A 272 10.04 -24.39 -3.20
C ARG A 272 9.12 -25.55 -2.79
N GLY A 273 7.85 -25.27 -2.49
CA GLY A 273 6.93 -26.27 -1.94
C GLY A 273 7.42 -26.89 -0.63
N GLN A 274 8.17 -26.13 0.17
CA GLN A 274 8.74 -26.56 1.45
C GLN A 274 7.90 -26.03 2.61
N THR A 275 7.95 -26.74 3.74
CA THR A 275 7.08 -26.49 4.90
C THR A 275 7.86 -26.01 6.12
N LEU A 276 7.17 -25.26 6.99
CA LEU A 276 7.72 -24.69 8.21
C LEU A 276 6.87 -25.05 9.44
N ALA A 277 7.55 -25.43 10.50
CA ALA A 277 7.01 -25.52 11.86
C ALA A 277 7.77 -24.57 12.81
N VAL A 278 7.14 -24.17 13.92
CA VAL A 278 7.79 -23.33 14.93
C VAL A 278 7.62 -23.90 16.34
N ALA A 279 8.64 -23.76 17.19
CA ALA A 279 8.59 -24.06 18.63
C ALA A 279 8.98 -22.82 19.46
N GLU A 280 8.02 -22.23 20.14
CA GLU A 280 8.22 -20.97 20.84
C GLU A 280 8.19 -21.14 22.35
N SER A 281 9.08 -20.45 23.04
CA SER A 281 9.00 -20.23 24.50
C SER A 281 8.86 -18.74 24.77
N CYS A 282 9.95 -17.99 24.81
CA CYS A 282 9.95 -16.57 25.21
C CYS A 282 9.15 -15.64 24.29
N THR A 283 8.91 -16.03 23.03
CA THR A 283 8.10 -15.26 22.06
C THR A 283 6.60 -15.55 22.15
N GLY A 284 6.19 -16.61 22.87
CA GLY A 284 4.78 -16.84 23.23
C GLY A 284 3.79 -17.03 22.07
N GLY A 285 4.25 -17.34 20.86
CA GLY A 285 3.38 -17.48 19.66
C GLY A 285 3.50 -16.31 18.68
N GLU A 286 4.29 -15.29 18.99
CA GLU A 286 4.48 -14.12 18.13
C GLU A 286 5.10 -14.49 16.77
N ILE A 287 5.99 -15.49 16.72
CA ILE A 287 6.59 -15.91 15.44
C ILE A 287 5.55 -16.61 14.58
N ALA A 288 4.77 -17.54 15.15
CA ALA A 288 3.66 -18.18 14.46
C ALA A 288 2.65 -17.14 13.94
N SER A 289 2.25 -16.19 14.80
CA SER A 289 1.33 -15.10 14.47
C SER A 289 1.79 -14.34 13.22
N ARG A 290 3.06 -13.92 13.18
CA ARG A 290 3.64 -13.19 12.03
C ARG A 290 3.60 -13.98 10.73
N PHE A 291 3.90 -15.27 10.77
CA PHE A 291 3.81 -16.10 9.55
C PHE A 291 2.36 -16.28 9.10
N THR A 292 1.46 -16.60 10.03
CA THR A 292 0.04 -16.86 9.70
C THR A 292 -0.77 -15.63 9.32
N ALA A 293 -0.29 -14.42 9.64
CA ALA A 293 -0.92 -13.17 9.22
C ALA A 293 -0.81 -12.90 7.71
N MET A 294 0.13 -13.55 7.01
CA MET A 294 0.31 -13.41 5.57
C MET A 294 -0.67 -14.29 4.80
N ALA A 295 -1.35 -13.71 3.81
CA ALA A 295 -2.24 -14.46 2.92
C ALA A 295 -1.46 -15.58 2.21
N GLY A 296 -2.02 -16.80 2.19
CA GLY A 296 -1.35 -17.97 1.61
C GLY A 296 -0.44 -18.75 2.57
N ALA A 297 -0.29 -18.32 3.83
CA ALA A 297 0.58 -19.00 4.79
C ALA A 297 0.24 -20.49 5.02
N SER A 298 -1.03 -20.89 4.83
CA SER A 298 -1.46 -22.29 4.92
C SER A 298 -0.81 -23.21 3.88
N ALA A 299 -0.17 -22.67 2.84
CA ALA A 299 0.55 -23.46 1.85
C ALA A 299 1.85 -24.07 2.39
N TYR A 300 2.46 -23.48 3.42
CA TYR A 300 3.75 -23.96 3.97
C TYR A 300 3.80 -24.03 5.50
N PHE A 301 3.07 -23.17 6.22
CA PHE A 301 3.11 -23.12 7.68
C PHE A 301 2.19 -24.21 8.25
N LEU A 302 2.78 -25.26 8.83
CA LEU A 302 2.02 -26.43 9.29
C LEU A 302 1.42 -26.21 10.68
N CYS A 303 2.24 -25.80 11.64
CA CYS A 303 1.84 -25.66 13.03
C CYS A 303 2.92 -24.92 13.85
N GLY A 304 2.49 -24.29 14.94
CA GLY A 304 3.37 -23.75 15.97
C GLY A 304 3.09 -24.36 17.34
N ILE A 305 4.14 -24.66 18.09
CA ILE A 305 4.07 -25.21 19.45
C ILE A 305 4.61 -24.17 20.42
N VAL A 306 3.76 -23.65 21.30
CA VAL A 306 4.21 -22.77 22.39
C VAL A 306 4.57 -23.63 23.61
N ALA A 307 5.82 -24.07 23.68
CA ALA A 307 6.36 -24.90 24.77
C ALA A 307 6.88 -24.04 25.92
N TYR A 308 5.98 -23.29 26.56
CA TYR A 308 6.35 -22.31 27.59
C TYR A 308 6.91 -22.96 28.88
N ALA A 309 6.38 -24.12 29.26
CA ALA A 309 6.85 -24.91 30.41
C ALA A 309 7.94 -25.91 30.02
N ASN A 310 8.83 -26.27 30.96
CA ASN A 310 9.88 -27.28 30.71
C ASN A 310 9.26 -28.65 30.42
N GLU A 311 8.18 -29.00 31.09
CA GLU A 311 7.42 -30.22 30.88
C GLU A 311 6.86 -30.29 29.45
N ALA A 312 6.42 -29.17 28.89
CA ALA A 312 5.97 -29.08 27.50
C ALA A 312 7.14 -29.27 26.52
N LYS A 313 8.32 -28.71 26.82
CA LYS A 313 9.55 -28.95 26.02
C LYS A 313 9.91 -30.43 25.98
N VAL A 314 9.83 -31.12 27.12
CA VAL A 314 10.14 -32.56 27.19
C VAL A 314 9.06 -33.41 26.52
N SER A 315 7.79 -33.24 26.90
CA SER A 315 6.71 -34.14 26.49
C SER A 315 6.27 -33.96 25.04
N ILE A 316 6.28 -32.74 24.51
CA ILE A 316 5.80 -32.43 23.16
C ILE A 316 6.95 -32.38 22.16
N LEU A 317 8.05 -31.70 22.52
CA LEU A 317 9.19 -31.50 21.62
C LEU A 317 10.28 -32.57 21.80
N GLY A 318 10.19 -33.44 22.81
CA GLY A 318 11.17 -34.49 23.04
C GLY A 318 12.54 -33.94 23.47
N VAL A 319 12.57 -32.79 24.13
CA VAL A 319 13.80 -32.25 24.74
C VAL A 319 14.22 -33.16 25.91
N ASP A 320 15.51 -33.47 26.02
CA ASP A 320 16.07 -34.24 27.12
C ASP A 320 16.00 -33.43 28.43
N ALA A 321 15.32 -33.99 29.42
CA ALA A 321 15.21 -33.39 30.75
C ALA A 321 16.59 -33.20 31.41
N ALA A 322 17.55 -34.09 31.15
CA ALA A 322 18.90 -34.00 31.68
C ALA A 322 19.65 -32.77 31.14
N ASP A 323 19.41 -32.40 29.88
CA ASP A 323 20.01 -31.20 29.28
C ASP A 323 19.39 -29.91 29.80
N ILE A 324 18.08 -29.91 30.10
CA ILE A 324 17.43 -28.79 30.79
C ILE A 324 18.03 -28.60 32.18
N GLU A 325 18.24 -29.68 32.94
CA GLU A 325 18.85 -29.62 34.28
C GLU A 325 20.30 -29.14 34.22
N ARG A 326 21.08 -29.62 33.25
CA ARG A 326 22.51 -29.31 33.12
C ARG A 326 22.80 -27.92 32.55
N TYR A 327 22.08 -27.52 31.50
CA TYR A 327 22.38 -26.29 30.74
C TYR A 327 21.34 -25.18 30.94
N GLY A 328 20.18 -25.51 31.53
CA GLY A 328 19.03 -24.63 31.62
C GLY A 328 18.22 -24.58 30.32
N ALA A 329 16.96 -24.18 30.43
CA ALA A 329 16.04 -24.06 29.29
C ALA A 329 16.49 -23.01 28.25
N VAL A 330 17.28 -22.02 28.68
CA VAL A 330 17.87 -21.00 27.80
C VAL A 330 19.31 -21.42 27.49
N SER A 331 19.46 -22.25 26.46
CA SER A 331 20.75 -22.79 26.00
C SER A 331 20.65 -23.23 24.54
N GLU A 332 21.77 -23.28 23.83
CA GLU A 332 21.82 -23.75 22.44
C GLU A 332 21.31 -25.20 22.33
N GLN A 333 21.67 -26.05 23.29
CA GLN A 333 21.29 -27.45 23.35
C GLN A 333 19.77 -27.60 23.36
N VAL A 334 19.09 -26.87 24.25
CA VAL A 334 17.63 -26.90 24.36
C VAL A 334 16.98 -26.28 23.12
N ALA A 335 17.49 -25.16 22.61
CA ALA A 335 16.95 -24.53 21.40
C ALA A 335 17.01 -25.47 20.18
N ARG A 336 18.14 -26.16 19.97
CA ARG A 336 18.32 -27.13 18.89
C ARG A 336 17.38 -28.32 19.03
N GLN A 337 17.21 -28.85 20.23
CA GLN A 337 16.29 -29.96 20.48
C GLN A 337 14.83 -29.55 20.30
N MET A 338 14.45 -28.33 20.69
CA MET A 338 13.12 -27.78 20.44
C MET A 338 12.83 -27.69 18.94
N ALA A 339 13.78 -27.18 18.14
CA ALA A 339 13.62 -27.06 16.68
C ALA A 339 13.48 -28.44 16.02
N GLU A 340 14.41 -29.36 16.29
CA GLU A 340 14.35 -30.72 15.74
C GLU A 340 13.11 -31.49 16.23
N GLY A 341 12.70 -31.27 17.47
CA GLY A 341 11.47 -31.78 18.06
C GLY A 341 10.23 -31.36 17.27
N ALA A 342 10.08 -30.06 17.03
CA ALA A 342 8.99 -29.51 16.23
C ALA A 342 9.00 -30.05 14.80
N ARG A 343 10.18 -30.08 14.15
CA ARG A 343 10.34 -30.59 12.79
C ARG A 343 9.84 -32.03 12.68
N ARG A 344 10.27 -32.91 13.59
CA ARG A 344 9.84 -34.32 13.60
C ARG A 344 8.37 -34.50 13.95
N ALA A 345 7.89 -33.82 15.00
CA ALA A 345 6.52 -33.98 15.49
C ALA A 345 5.47 -33.53 14.46
N LEU A 346 5.81 -32.52 13.65
CA LEU A 346 4.89 -31.89 12.70
C LEU A 346 5.16 -32.29 11.24
N GLY A 347 6.23 -33.03 10.98
CA GLY A 347 6.60 -33.47 9.62
C GLY A 347 6.98 -32.32 8.69
N ALA A 348 7.53 -31.22 9.24
CA ALA A 348 7.93 -30.07 8.44
C ALA A 348 9.34 -30.27 7.83
N ASP A 349 9.60 -29.61 6.70
CA ASP A 349 10.94 -29.57 6.10
C ASP A 349 11.92 -28.78 6.97
N TYR A 350 11.45 -27.63 7.49
CA TYR A 350 12.20 -26.77 8.40
C TYR A 350 11.44 -26.55 9.70
N ALA A 351 12.20 -26.31 10.77
CA ALA A 351 11.64 -25.78 12.00
C ALA A 351 12.57 -24.74 12.62
N ILE A 352 11.96 -23.74 13.25
CA ILE A 352 12.66 -22.74 14.05
C ILE A 352 12.19 -22.84 15.50
N ALA A 353 13.10 -22.56 16.44
CA ALA A 353 12.75 -22.53 17.84
C ALA A 353 13.34 -21.32 18.57
N THR A 354 12.63 -20.85 19.59
CA THR A 354 13.07 -19.75 20.45
C THR A 354 12.95 -20.11 21.93
N THR A 355 14.01 -19.85 22.67
CA THR A 355 14.05 -19.93 24.13
C THR A 355 14.92 -18.78 24.61
N GLY A 356 14.58 -18.15 25.72
CA GLY A 356 15.24 -16.90 26.11
C GLY A 356 14.64 -16.26 27.34
N ILE A 357 15.26 -15.18 27.79
CA ILE A 357 14.89 -14.43 28.99
C ILE A 357 14.40 -13.05 28.54
N ALA A 358 13.12 -12.93 28.22
CA ALA A 358 12.54 -11.68 27.72
C ALA A 358 12.56 -10.53 28.75
N GLY A 359 12.58 -10.85 30.06
CA GLY A 359 12.51 -9.88 31.14
C GLY A 359 11.07 -9.58 31.60
N PRO A 360 10.91 -8.68 32.60
CA PRO A 360 11.95 -7.90 33.26
C PRO A 360 12.77 -8.67 34.31
N SER A 361 12.36 -9.88 34.69
CA SER A 361 13.04 -10.75 35.67
C SER A 361 13.55 -12.04 35.02
N GLY A 362 14.20 -12.90 35.81
CA GLY A 362 14.65 -14.23 35.37
C GLY A 362 16.06 -14.30 34.77
N GLY A 363 16.73 -13.16 34.59
CA GLY A 363 18.14 -13.10 34.18
C GLY A 363 19.11 -13.40 35.32
N SER A 364 20.30 -13.88 34.96
CA SER A 364 21.46 -14.02 35.84
C SER A 364 22.64 -13.18 35.32
N ALA A 365 23.75 -13.11 36.06
CA ALA A 365 24.97 -12.46 35.58
C ALA A 365 25.55 -13.14 34.33
N GLU A 366 25.39 -14.47 34.23
CA GLU A 366 25.86 -15.28 33.09
C GLU A 366 24.87 -15.26 31.91
N LYS A 367 23.57 -15.16 32.19
CA LYS A 367 22.48 -15.12 31.19
C LYS A 367 21.54 -13.97 31.54
N PRO A 368 21.90 -12.72 31.21
CA PRO A 368 21.09 -11.56 31.57
C PRO A 368 19.75 -11.55 30.81
N VAL A 369 18.83 -10.70 31.26
CA VAL A 369 17.64 -10.34 30.49
C VAL A 369 18.06 -9.88 29.09
N GLY A 370 17.38 -10.38 28.07
CA GLY A 370 17.72 -10.19 26.66
C GLY A 370 18.53 -11.33 26.03
N THR A 371 18.99 -12.31 26.81
CA THR A 371 19.61 -13.53 26.26
C THR A 371 18.55 -14.38 25.56
N VAL A 372 18.74 -14.64 24.27
CA VAL A 372 17.88 -15.48 23.41
C VAL A 372 18.74 -16.44 22.62
#